data_AF-A0A504YP56-F1
#
_entry.id   AF-A0A504YP56-F1
#
_cell.length_a   1.000
_cell.length_b   1.000
_cell.length_c   1.000
_cell.angle_alpha   90.00
_cell.angle_beta   90.00
_cell.angle_gamma   90.00
#
_symmetry.space_group_name_H-M   'P 1'
#
loop_
_entity.id
_entity.type
_entity.pdbx_description
1 polymer ?
#
loop_
_entity_poly.entity_id
_entity_poly.type
_entity_poly.pdbx_seq_one_letter_code
_entity_poly.pdbx_strand_id
1 'polypeptide(L)'
;MTAEQEASLKNVQNQFDNVTVGLSTINGLSLVYYAETSSIGSLPEHFGVLLSSPKAAFTFFGKAYVSYIYGAPMECMGAEISMKSPGPHAIFSPSTHAPLAFRQRVTNMTSDGDDDVLSPFNPSRLETTLRSLFSSDTTSYNCFIELVTGQHGMMGDNCSVLLFRPFVCRVSDSLQNVKRFGNLYSLTPGNILPRPVSQKLGFNFTEGDATGFRSSVEMSILADKYVYNISKDSSDDTTKPTRLLLAGPKSAGKSSLLRFLVNRLLTQFSNRRIPPRIAVLDCDVGQPEFTPCGMVSLTIISRPIFGPPFTHHVTKSHNLICQCFVGTVTPSENPNFYLKCLEYVYQAYLNLPTPRPPLIVNTMGWTQGLGMALLVEQIVLTKPDLVAQIQLNPKQFGARQNLPILDAPTLRSMHGWNSRDLSTEPFNHEVFILPSVAHLATDRLHSRYGAPDHRDLTLLAYEAP
;
A
#
# COMPACT_ATOMS: atom_id res chain seq x y z
N MET A 1 -38.01 -1.25 -13.65
CA MET A 1 -36.55 -0.99 -13.65
C MET A 1 -36.06 -1.14 -15.06
N THR A 2 -36.25 -0.08 -15.83
CA THR A 2 -35.91 0.09 -17.24
C THR A 2 -34.56 0.78 -17.36
N ALA A 3 -33.92 0.59 -18.51
CA ALA A 3 -32.64 1.16 -18.92
C ALA A 3 -32.42 2.61 -18.44
N GLU A 4 -31.40 2.83 -17.61
CA GLU A 4 -30.76 4.13 -17.42
C GLU A 4 -29.38 3.94 -16.76
N GLN A 5 -28.35 4.46 -17.45
CA GLN A 5 -26.91 4.48 -17.15
C GLN A 5 -26.03 3.30 -17.65
N GLU A 6 -26.15 2.94 -18.93
CA GLU A 6 -24.96 2.49 -19.67
C GLU A 6 -24.05 3.70 -19.89
N ALA A 7 -22.94 3.78 -19.17
CA ALA A 7 -21.86 4.70 -19.48
C ALA A 7 -21.36 4.40 -20.90
N SER A 8 -21.65 5.27 -21.87
CA SER A 8 -21.22 5.06 -23.25
C SER A 8 -19.69 5.18 -23.33
N LEU A 9 -19.01 4.04 -23.39
CA LEU A 9 -17.57 4.03 -23.60
C LEU A 9 -17.24 4.68 -24.94
N LYS A 10 -16.38 5.70 -24.96
CA LYS A 10 -15.93 6.34 -26.21
C LYS A 10 -14.47 5.99 -26.43
N ASN A 11 -14.20 5.37 -27.58
CA ASN A 11 -12.86 5.00 -28.01
C ASN A 11 -12.51 5.78 -29.29
N VAL A 12 -11.34 6.41 -29.30
CA VAL A 12 -10.72 6.99 -30.49
C VAL A 12 -9.38 6.28 -30.69
N GLN A 13 -9.07 5.89 -31.92
CA GLN A 13 -7.79 5.25 -32.28
C GLN A 13 -7.22 5.90 -33.53
N ASN A 14 -5.98 6.36 -33.43
CA ASN A 14 -5.17 6.84 -34.53
C ASN A 14 -4.04 5.84 -34.76
N GLN A 15 -3.96 5.29 -35.97
CA GLN A 15 -2.86 4.42 -36.37
C GLN A 15 -1.81 5.19 -37.13
N PHE A 16 -0.56 4.95 -36.76
CA PHE A 16 0.66 5.34 -37.44
C PHE A 16 1.46 4.06 -37.75
N ASP A 17 2.47 4.13 -38.62
CA ASP A 17 3.17 2.96 -39.19
C ASP A 17 3.42 1.81 -38.21
N ASN A 18 3.97 2.11 -37.02
CA ASN A 18 4.23 1.12 -35.97
C ASN A 18 3.65 1.51 -34.60
N VAL A 19 2.72 2.48 -34.55
CA VAL A 19 2.24 3.05 -33.29
C VAL A 19 0.73 3.20 -33.34
N THR A 20 0.07 2.75 -32.27
CA THR A 20 -1.33 3.10 -32.00
C THR A 20 -1.37 4.15 -30.90
N VAL A 21 -1.94 5.31 -31.20
CA VAL A 21 -2.30 6.32 -30.20
C VAL A 21 -3.80 6.31 -30.06
N GLY A 22 -4.31 6.18 -28.84
CA GLY A 22 -5.75 6.16 -28.64
C GLY A 22 -6.20 6.85 -27.36
N LEU A 23 -7.47 7.18 -27.33
CA LEU A 23 -8.17 7.74 -26.19
C LEU A 23 -9.33 6.80 -25.84
N SER A 24 -9.46 6.45 -24.57
CA SER A 24 -10.66 5.82 -24.04
C SER A 24 -11.19 6.59 -22.85
N THR A 25 -12.50 6.80 -22.80
CA THR A 25 -13.16 7.52 -21.72
C THR A 25 -14.27 6.69 -21.08
N ILE A 26 -14.34 6.72 -19.76
CA ILE A 26 -15.49 6.24 -18.97
C ILE A 26 -15.70 7.22 -17.81
N ASN A 27 -16.92 7.72 -17.62
CA ASN A 27 -17.37 8.44 -16.41
C ASN A 27 -16.28 9.16 -15.59
N GLY A 28 -15.83 10.33 -16.07
CA GLY A 28 -14.85 11.15 -15.37
C GLY A 28 -13.39 10.65 -15.46
N LEU A 29 -13.11 9.56 -16.17
CA LEU A 29 -11.78 9.03 -16.45
C LEU A 29 -11.51 9.09 -17.96
N SER A 30 -10.33 9.58 -18.32
CA SER A 30 -9.86 9.62 -19.71
C SER A 30 -8.45 9.07 -19.77
N LEU A 31 -8.26 7.97 -20.48
CA LEU A 31 -6.97 7.33 -20.66
C LEU A 31 -6.50 7.54 -22.09
N VAL A 32 -5.45 8.33 -22.27
CA VAL A 32 -4.72 8.42 -23.53
C VAL A 32 -3.57 7.41 -23.47
N TYR A 33 -3.46 6.53 -24.46
CA TYR A 33 -2.43 5.50 -24.50
C TYR A 33 -1.60 5.57 -25.77
N TYR A 34 -0.34 5.18 -25.62
CA TYR A 34 0.64 5.02 -26.68
C TYR A 34 1.09 3.57 -26.69
N ALA A 35 0.94 2.87 -27.80
CA ALA A 35 1.30 1.47 -27.91
C ALA A 35 1.98 1.16 -29.24
N GLU A 36 3.27 0.87 -29.21
CA GLU A 36 3.99 0.36 -30.38
C GLU A 36 3.53 -1.04 -30.82
N THR A 37 3.75 -1.36 -32.08
CA THR A 37 3.88 -2.72 -32.58
C THR A 37 5.36 -3.06 -32.59
N SER A 38 5.75 -4.18 -31.99
CA SER A 38 7.14 -4.60 -31.83
C SER A 38 7.95 -4.39 -33.12
N SER A 39 8.92 -3.48 -33.10
CA SER A 39 9.90 -3.29 -34.15
C SER A 39 11.11 -4.20 -33.90
N ILE A 40 11.81 -4.57 -34.97
CA ILE A 40 13.02 -5.39 -34.89
C ILE A 40 14.13 -4.54 -34.28
N GLY A 41 14.56 -4.86 -33.04
CA GLY A 41 15.80 -4.36 -32.46
C GLY A 41 15.71 -3.52 -31.17
N SER A 42 14.52 -3.08 -30.75
CA SER A 42 14.30 -2.40 -29.46
C SER A 42 13.06 -2.92 -28.73
N LEU A 43 13.04 -2.82 -27.39
CA LEU A 43 11.81 -3.11 -26.64
C LEU A 43 10.75 -2.06 -27.00
N PRO A 44 9.52 -2.46 -27.34
CA PRO A 44 8.49 -1.53 -27.75
C PRO A 44 8.07 -0.62 -26.59
N GLU A 45 7.84 0.65 -26.91
CA GLU A 45 7.34 1.64 -25.94
C GLU A 45 5.81 1.55 -25.82
N HIS A 46 5.36 1.31 -24.58
CA HIS A 46 3.94 1.31 -24.22
C HIS A 46 3.74 2.11 -22.93
N PHE A 47 2.76 3.02 -22.91
CA PHE A 47 2.36 3.74 -21.71
C PHE A 47 0.96 4.32 -21.85
N GLY A 48 0.40 4.79 -20.73
CA GLY A 48 -0.87 5.51 -20.72
C GLY A 48 -0.86 6.67 -19.74
N VAL A 49 -1.44 7.81 -20.14
CA VAL A 49 -1.72 8.95 -19.28
C VAL A 49 -3.20 8.93 -18.93
N LEU A 50 -3.50 8.73 -17.65
CA LEU A 50 -4.85 8.76 -17.10
C LEU A 50 -5.13 10.15 -16.54
N LEU A 51 -6.19 10.77 -17.03
CA LEU A 51 -6.79 11.96 -16.47
C LEU A 51 -8.04 11.56 -15.69
N SER A 52 -8.13 12.03 -14.45
CA SER A 52 -9.25 11.79 -13.54
C SER A 52 -9.91 13.11 -13.18
N SER A 53 -11.21 13.23 -13.43
CA SER A 53 -12.00 14.41 -13.09
C SER A 53 -12.07 14.63 -11.58
N PRO A 54 -12.38 15.87 -11.14
CA PRO A 54 -12.64 16.17 -9.74
C PRO A 54 -13.54 15.13 -9.05
N LYS A 55 -13.09 14.60 -7.91
CA LYS A 55 -13.80 13.61 -7.07
C LYS A 55 -13.99 12.22 -7.69
N ALA A 56 -13.45 11.97 -8.89
CA ALA A 56 -13.48 10.64 -9.46
C ALA A 56 -12.58 9.69 -8.67
N ALA A 57 -12.98 8.42 -8.67
CA ALA A 57 -12.22 7.33 -8.10
C ALA A 57 -12.18 6.20 -9.12
N PHE A 58 -11.10 5.42 -9.07
CA PHE A 58 -10.92 4.29 -9.98
C PHE A 58 -10.16 3.16 -9.30
N THR A 59 -10.37 1.95 -9.81
CA THR A 59 -9.67 0.75 -9.34
C THR A 59 -8.70 0.29 -10.43
N PHE A 60 -7.46 0.04 -10.04
CA PHE A 60 -6.39 -0.42 -10.90
C PHE A 60 -6.25 -1.94 -10.84
N PHE A 61 -6.02 -2.58 -11.98
CA PHE A 61 -5.76 -4.02 -12.12
C PHE A 61 -4.48 -4.25 -12.90
N GLY A 62 -3.72 -5.28 -12.52
CA GLY A 62 -2.45 -5.63 -13.16
C GLY A 62 -1.24 -5.10 -12.39
N LYS A 63 -0.19 -4.73 -13.12
CA LYS A 63 1.05 -4.20 -12.55
C LYS A 63 1.65 -3.11 -13.43
N ALA A 64 2.11 -2.04 -12.81
CA ALA A 64 2.61 -0.87 -13.52
C ALA A 64 3.58 -0.07 -12.66
N TYR A 65 4.31 0.84 -13.28
CA TYR A 65 4.82 2.03 -12.61
C TYR A 65 3.81 3.15 -12.77
N VAL A 66 3.51 3.88 -11.68
CA VAL A 66 2.71 5.11 -11.71
C VAL A 66 3.57 6.31 -11.35
N SER A 67 3.43 7.42 -12.08
CA SER A 67 4.07 8.70 -11.78
C SER A 67 3.03 9.83 -11.82
N TYR A 68 3.17 10.80 -10.93
CA TYR A 68 2.41 12.04 -10.98
C TYR A 68 2.93 12.91 -12.14
N ILE A 69 2.03 13.48 -12.93
CA ILE A 69 2.37 14.50 -13.93
C ILE A 69 1.88 15.87 -13.46
N TYR A 70 0.59 16.00 -13.17
CA TYR A 70 -0.06 17.29 -12.97
C TYR A 70 -1.36 17.17 -12.19
N GLY A 71 -1.81 18.29 -11.64
CA GLY A 71 -3.15 18.41 -11.08
C GLY A 71 -3.24 17.98 -9.62
N ALA A 72 -4.45 17.67 -9.17
CA ALA A 72 -4.68 17.41 -7.76
C ALA A 72 -4.00 16.11 -7.25
N PRO A 73 -3.65 16.05 -5.95
CA PRO A 73 -3.13 14.84 -5.33
C PRO A 73 -4.10 13.66 -5.38
N MET A 74 -3.56 12.48 -5.67
CA MET A 74 -4.30 11.21 -5.63
C MET A 74 -3.85 10.38 -4.44
N GLU A 75 -4.81 9.87 -3.67
CA GLU A 75 -4.57 8.92 -2.59
C GLU A 75 -4.74 7.48 -3.10
N CYS A 76 -3.79 6.61 -2.75
CA CYS A 76 -3.85 5.18 -3.00
C CYS A 76 -3.23 4.43 -1.81
N MET A 77 -3.97 3.51 -1.19
CA MET A 77 -3.52 2.77 0.00
C MET A 77 -2.85 3.65 1.07
N GLY A 78 -3.41 4.83 1.36
CA GLY A 78 -2.87 5.79 2.34
C GLY A 78 -1.74 6.68 1.83
N ALA A 79 -1.09 6.33 0.72
CA ALA A 79 -0.05 7.17 0.12
C ALA A 79 -0.68 8.29 -0.70
N GLU A 80 -0.08 9.47 -0.62
CA GLU A 80 -0.34 10.57 -1.55
C GLU A 80 0.63 10.49 -2.75
N ILE A 81 0.06 10.45 -3.95
CA ILE A 81 0.76 10.57 -5.23
C ILE A 81 0.50 11.99 -5.74
N SER A 82 1.51 12.84 -5.62
CA SER A 82 1.45 14.26 -5.91
C SER A 82 2.81 14.80 -6.34
N MET A 83 2.93 16.11 -6.56
CA MET A 83 4.21 16.77 -6.82
C MET A 83 5.26 16.49 -5.73
N LYS A 84 4.84 16.22 -4.48
CA LYS A 84 5.71 15.91 -3.34
C LYS A 84 6.22 14.45 -3.35
N SER A 85 5.55 13.57 -4.09
CA SER A 85 5.88 12.15 -4.20
C SER A 85 5.64 11.70 -5.66
N PRO A 86 6.41 12.22 -6.62
CA PRO A 86 6.04 12.13 -8.02
C PRO A 86 6.22 10.73 -8.63
N GLY A 87 6.92 9.81 -7.95
CA GLY A 87 7.24 8.49 -8.47
C GLY A 87 8.52 8.47 -9.32
N PRO A 88 8.76 7.40 -10.11
CA PRO A 88 7.85 6.30 -10.37
C PRO A 88 7.66 5.38 -9.15
N HIS A 89 6.42 4.97 -8.90
CA HIS A 89 6.06 3.99 -7.88
C HIS A 89 5.61 2.69 -8.54
N ALA A 90 6.19 1.56 -8.16
CA ALA A 90 5.73 0.24 -8.62
C ALA A 90 4.44 -0.13 -7.88
N ILE A 91 3.39 -0.49 -8.63
CA ILE A 91 2.06 -0.80 -8.13
C ILE A 91 1.59 -2.17 -8.62
N PHE A 92 0.91 -2.91 -7.74
CA PHE A 92 0.48 -4.28 -7.99
C PHE A 92 -0.94 -4.52 -7.46
N SER A 93 -1.83 -4.94 -8.34
CA SER A 93 -3.18 -5.41 -8.02
C SER A 93 -3.36 -6.89 -8.41
N PRO A 94 -2.73 -7.83 -7.69
CA PRO A 94 -2.92 -9.24 -7.96
C PRO A 94 -4.28 -9.73 -7.45
N SER A 95 -4.84 -10.77 -8.07
CA SER A 95 -6.11 -11.42 -7.70
C SER A 95 -6.10 -12.07 -6.31
N THR A 96 -4.96 -12.08 -5.62
CA THR A 96 -4.78 -12.58 -4.25
C THR A 96 -5.20 -11.56 -3.20
N HIS A 97 -5.31 -10.27 -3.53
CA HIS A 97 -5.60 -9.19 -2.60
C HIS A 97 -6.62 -8.21 -3.20
N ALA A 98 -7.19 -7.34 -2.35
CA ALA A 98 -8.02 -6.25 -2.85
C ALA A 98 -7.22 -5.37 -3.83
N PRO A 99 -7.77 -5.05 -5.02
CA PRO A 99 -7.09 -4.21 -5.98
C PRO A 99 -6.88 -2.80 -5.43
N LEU A 100 -5.87 -2.11 -5.95
CA LEU A 100 -5.57 -0.73 -5.61
C LEU A 100 -6.71 0.19 -6.07
N ALA A 101 -7.22 0.99 -5.15
CA ALA A 101 -8.16 2.07 -5.43
C ALA A 101 -7.45 3.41 -5.32
N PHE A 102 -7.69 4.27 -6.30
CA PHE A 102 -7.19 5.62 -6.38
C PHE A 102 -8.35 6.58 -6.19
N ARG A 103 -8.16 7.57 -5.32
CA ARG A 103 -9.17 8.59 -4.99
C ARG A 103 -8.49 9.94 -4.99
N GLN A 104 -9.11 10.95 -5.58
CA GLN A 104 -8.60 12.30 -5.42
C GLN A 104 -8.82 12.77 -3.99
N ARG A 105 -7.79 13.33 -3.37
CA ARG A 105 -7.90 13.86 -2.02
C ARG A 105 -8.69 15.18 -2.07
N VAL A 106 -9.83 15.23 -1.38
CA VAL A 106 -10.55 16.50 -1.18
C VAL A 106 -9.79 17.29 -0.13
N THR A 107 -9.08 18.34 -0.53
CA THR A 107 -8.52 19.31 0.40
C THR A 107 -9.67 20.12 0.98
N ASN A 108 -10.14 19.77 2.18
CA ASN A 108 -10.93 20.69 2.96
C ASN A 108 -9.99 21.85 3.31
N MET A 109 -10.23 23.02 2.70
CA MET A 109 -9.59 24.27 3.10
C MET A 109 -10.05 24.61 4.53
N THR A 110 -9.41 24.01 5.54
CA THR A 110 -9.50 24.50 6.91
C THR A 110 -8.47 25.60 7.05
N SER A 111 -8.96 26.78 7.40
CA SER A 111 -8.25 28.04 7.58
C SER A 111 -7.31 28.01 8.79
N ASP A 112 -6.29 27.15 8.77
CA ASP A 112 -5.18 27.20 9.71
C ASP A 112 -3.91 27.58 8.93
N GLY A 113 -3.67 28.88 8.85
CA GLY A 113 -2.38 29.57 9.07
C GLY A 113 -1.10 29.19 8.32
N ASP A 114 -1.04 28.13 7.52
CA ASP A 114 0.13 27.84 6.68
C ASP A 114 -0.08 28.43 5.28
N ASP A 115 0.72 29.45 4.95
CA ASP A 115 0.85 30.14 3.65
C ASP A 115 1.35 29.21 2.51
N ASP A 116 0.80 28.00 2.39
CA ASP A 116 0.97 27.13 1.22
C ASP A 116 -0.29 27.24 0.36
N VAL A 117 -0.66 28.48 0.01
CA VAL A 117 -1.66 28.78 -1.03
C VAL A 117 -1.09 28.27 -2.36
N LEU A 118 -1.25 26.97 -2.59
CA LEU A 118 -1.00 26.35 -3.88
C LEU A 118 -1.94 27.02 -4.88
N SER A 119 -1.44 28.02 -5.62
CA SER A 119 -1.96 28.41 -6.93
C SER A 119 -1.21 27.57 -7.98
N PRO A 120 -1.59 26.32 -8.30
CA PRO A 120 -0.56 25.36 -8.65
C PRO A 120 -0.65 24.86 -10.10
N PHE A 121 -1.72 25.20 -10.82
CA PHE A 121 -2.09 24.54 -12.06
C PHE A 121 -2.16 25.57 -13.19
N ASN A 122 -1.01 25.79 -13.84
CA ASN A 122 -0.95 26.50 -15.11
C ASN A 122 -1.02 25.47 -16.25
N PRO A 123 -2.00 25.55 -17.17
CA PRO A 123 -2.11 24.64 -18.31
C PRO A 123 -0.82 24.50 -19.14
N SER A 124 -0.03 25.57 -19.27
CA SER A 124 1.24 25.53 -20.00
C SER A 124 2.27 24.58 -19.36
N ARG A 125 2.15 24.31 -18.06
CA ARG A 125 3.01 23.40 -17.33
C ARG A 125 2.76 21.94 -17.70
N LEU A 126 1.51 21.54 -17.97
CA LEU A 126 1.18 20.17 -18.36
C LEU A 126 1.84 19.82 -19.69
N GLU A 127 1.60 20.63 -20.73
CA GLU A 127 2.17 20.38 -22.05
C GLU A 127 3.70 20.38 -22.01
N THR A 128 4.31 21.36 -21.33
CA THR A 128 5.77 21.43 -21.15
C THR A 128 6.30 20.19 -20.45
N THR A 129 5.61 19.70 -19.41
CA THR A 129 6.00 18.48 -18.69
C THR A 129 5.90 17.26 -19.60
N LEU A 130 4.82 17.11 -20.36
CA LEU A 130 4.66 16.01 -21.32
C LEU A 130 5.76 16.01 -22.39
N ARG A 131 6.05 17.16 -23.00
CA ARG A 131 7.14 17.31 -23.99
C ARG A 131 8.51 16.99 -23.40
N SER A 132 8.75 17.32 -22.13
CA SER A 132 10.00 16.96 -21.46
C SER A 132 10.13 15.46 -21.18
N LEU A 133 9.01 14.77 -20.91
CA LEU A 133 8.97 13.34 -20.60
C LEU A 133 9.09 12.45 -21.84
N PHE A 134 8.63 12.95 -22.99
CA PHE A 134 8.56 12.21 -24.25
C PHE A 134 9.42 12.95 -25.30
N SER A 135 10.72 12.67 -25.32
CA SER A 135 11.77 13.45 -25.99
C SER A 135 11.80 13.37 -27.53
N SER A 136 10.69 13.05 -28.19
CA SER A 136 10.64 12.83 -29.64
C SER A 136 9.50 13.60 -30.29
N ASP A 137 9.85 14.53 -31.19
CA ASP A 137 8.93 15.36 -32.00
C ASP A 137 8.31 14.59 -33.18
N THR A 138 7.84 13.35 -32.95
CA THR A 138 7.13 12.61 -34.01
C THR A 138 5.67 13.06 -34.11
N THR A 139 5.05 12.83 -35.27
CA THR A 139 3.61 13.06 -35.46
C THR A 139 2.76 12.26 -34.47
N SER A 140 3.18 11.03 -34.13
CA SER A 140 2.46 10.21 -33.14
C SER A 140 2.53 10.78 -31.73
N TYR A 141 3.68 11.30 -31.31
CA TYR A 141 3.83 11.95 -30.01
C TYR A 141 3.09 13.28 -29.93
N ASN A 142 3.11 14.09 -30.98
CA ASN A 142 2.31 15.31 -31.04
C ASN A 142 0.81 15.00 -30.94
N CYS A 143 0.32 14.00 -31.68
CA CYS A 143 -1.07 13.52 -31.55
C CYS A 143 -1.40 13.04 -30.13
N PHE A 144 -0.47 12.32 -29.48
CA PHE A 144 -0.65 11.89 -28.09
C PHE A 144 -0.78 13.09 -27.13
N ILE A 145 0.11 14.08 -27.25
CA ILE A 145 0.10 15.28 -26.40
C ILE A 145 -1.18 16.09 -26.62
N GLU A 146 -1.60 16.28 -27.88
CA GLU A 146 -2.86 16.97 -28.23
C GLU A 146 -4.09 16.30 -27.62
N LEU A 147 -4.14 14.96 -27.62
CA LEU A 147 -5.23 14.23 -26.97
C LEU A 147 -5.24 14.45 -25.45
N VAL A 148 -4.07 14.41 -24.80
CA VAL A 148 -3.96 14.64 -23.34
C VAL A 148 -4.36 16.07 -22.99
N THR A 149 -3.82 17.08 -23.69
CA THR A 149 -4.12 18.49 -23.42
C THR A 149 -5.57 18.82 -23.77
N GLY A 150 -6.13 18.20 -24.81
CA GLY A 150 -7.56 18.30 -25.14
C GLY A 150 -8.45 17.76 -24.03
N GLN A 151 -8.16 16.57 -23.48
CA GLN A 151 -8.92 16.04 -22.34
C GLN A 151 -8.75 16.88 -21.08
N HIS A 152 -7.55 17.40 -20.82
CA HIS A 152 -7.31 18.33 -19.72
C HIS A 152 -8.17 19.60 -19.86
N GLY A 153 -8.24 20.19 -21.05
CA GLY A 153 -9.08 21.36 -21.34
C GLY A 153 -10.58 21.11 -21.08
N MET A 154 -11.05 19.87 -21.28
CA MET A 154 -12.43 19.49 -20.98
C MET A 154 -12.68 19.25 -19.48
N MET A 155 -11.70 18.72 -18.74
CA MET A 155 -11.85 18.37 -17.32
C MET A 155 -11.53 19.52 -16.36
N GLY A 156 -10.77 20.52 -16.81
CA GLY A 156 -10.30 21.65 -16.02
C GLY A 156 -9.09 21.34 -15.13
N ASP A 157 -8.56 22.40 -14.51
CA ASP A 157 -7.27 22.37 -13.79
C ASP A 157 -7.25 21.52 -12.52
N ASN A 158 -8.43 21.19 -11.99
CA ASN A 158 -8.58 20.35 -10.80
C ASN A 158 -8.60 18.85 -11.12
N CYS A 159 -8.40 18.46 -12.37
CA CYS A 159 -8.20 17.04 -12.70
C CYS A 159 -6.87 16.53 -12.12
N SER A 160 -6.70 15.22 -12.06
CA SER A 160 -5.42 14.58 -11.71
C SER A 160 -4.87 13.85 -12.91
N VAL A 161 -3.60 14.06 -13.25
CA VAL A 161 -2.94 13.48 -14.41
C VAL A 161 -1.82 12.55 -13.95
N LEU A 162 -1.96 11.26 -14.25
CA LEU A 162 -1.04 10.21 -13.84
C LEU A 162 -0.50 9.45 -15.05
N LEU A 163 0.80 9.17 -15.06
CA LEU A 163 1.48 8.35 -16.06
C LEU A 163 1.62 6.92 -15.58
N PHE A 164 1.13 5.97 -16.36
CA PHE A 164 1.27 4.55 -16.14
C PHE A 164 2.19 3.93 -17.21
N ARG A 165 3.22 3.21 -16.76
CA ARG A 165 4.11 2.42 -17.61
C ARG A 165 4.04 0.93 -17.23
N PRO A 166 4.15 0.00 -18.18
CA PRO A 166 4.22 -1.43 -17.88
C PRO A 166 5.33 -1.73 -16.86
N PHE A 167 5.04 -2.62 -15.92
CA PHE A 167 6.05 -3.17 -15.01
C PHE A 167 6.46 -4.56 -15.49
N VAL A 168 7.70 -4.67 -15.97
CA VAL A 168 8.27 -5.95 -16.41
C VAL A 168 9.35 -6.37 -15.42
N CYS A 169 9.23 -7.59 -14.89
CA CYS A 169 10.21 -8.14 -13.96
C CYS A 169 10.16 -9.65 -14.03
N ARG A 170 11.31 -10.27 -14.34
CA ARG A 170 11.45 -11.72 -14.50
C ARG A 170 10.83 -12.51 -13.34
N VAL A 171 11.06 -12.08 -12.09
CA VAL A 171 10.51 -12.72 -10.89
C VAL A 171 8.98 -12.66 -10.87
N SER A 172 8.41 -11.47 -11.06
CA SER A 172 6.95 -11.29 -11.08
C SER A 172 6.29 -12.05 -12.24
N ASP A 173 6.96 -12.10 -13.39
CA ASP A 173 6.51 -12.82 -14.58
C ASP A 173 6.58 -14.34 -14.38
N SER A 174 7.66 -14.86 -13.77
CA SER A 174 7.83 -16.29 -13.52
C SER A 174 6.83 -16.86 -12.52
N LEU A 175 6.34 -16.06 -11.57
CA LEU A 175 5.27 -16.49 -10.67
C LEU A 175 4.01 -16.92 -11.46
N GLN A 176 3.70 -16.26 -12.57
CA GLN A 176 2.54 -16.61 -13.41
C GLN A 176 2.75 -17.89 -14.22
N ASN A 177 3.99 -18.37 -14.36
CA ASN A 177 4.26 -19.67 -14.99
C ASN A 177 3.92 -20.85 -14.06
N VAL A 178 3.79 -20.60 -12.75
CA VAL A 178 3.30 -21.61 -11.81
C VAL A 178 1.79 -21.75 -12.00
N LYS A 179 1.33 -22.96 -12.35
CA LYS A 179 -0.09 -23.26 -12.68
C LYS A 179 -1.09 -22.70 -11.65
N ARG A 180 -0.75 -22.75 -10.36
CA ARG A 180 -1.59 -22.23 -9.27
C ARG A 180 -1.78 -20.71 -9.32
N PHE A 181 -0.79 -19.98 -9.84
CA PHE A 181 -0.72 -18.51 -9.85
C PHE A 181 -0.83 -17.91 -11.27
N GLY A 182 -1.23 -18.69 -12.29
CA GLY A 182 -1.29 -18.20 -13.68
C GLY A 182 -2.24 -17.02 -13.94
N ASN A 183 -3.21 -16.80 -13.04
CA ASN A 183 -4.15 -15.67 -13.12
C ASN A 183 -3.84 -14.57 -12.08
N LEU A 184 -2.59 -14.47 -11.63
CA LEU A 184 -2.20 -13.54 -10.57
C LEU A 184 -2.52 -12.10 -10.95
N TYR A 185 -2.22 -11.67 -12.18
CA TYR A 185 -2.51 -10.30 -12.66
C TYR A 185 -3.59 -10.28 -13.75
N SER A 186 -4.61 -11.12 -13.61
CA SER A 186 -5.74 -11.13 -14.54
C SER A 186 -6.35 -9.75 -14.66
N LEU A 187 -6.39 -9.22 -15.88
CA LEU A 187 -7.01 -7.95 -16.19
C LEU A 187 -8.53 -8.20 -16.27
N THR A 188 -9.24 -7.93 -15.17
CA THR A 188 -10.70 -7.99 -15.13
C THR A 188 -11.29 -7.23 -16.34
N PRO A 189 -12.36 -7.73 -17.00
CA PRO A 189 -13.01 -7.00 -18.08
C PRO A 189 -13.81 -5.82 -17.51
N GLY A 190 -13.07 -4.77 -17.13
CA GLY A 190 -13.54 -3.43 -16.87
C GLY A 190 -13.32 -2.60 -18.13
N ASN A 191 -14.32 -1.82 -18.52
CA ASN A 191 -14.44 -1.35 -19.90
C ASN A 191 -13.50 -0.20 -20.32
N ILE A 192 -12.46 0.21 -19.59
CA ILE A 192 -11.65 1.36 -20.07
C ILE A 192 -10.82 1.00 -21.31
N LEU A 193 -9.92 0.03 -21.22
CA LEU A 193 -9.04 -0.27 -22.36
C LEU A 193 -9.58 -1.42 -23.25
N PRO A 194 -9.47 -1.29 -24.59
CA PRO A 194 -9.64 -2.45 -25.47
C PRO A 194 -8.68 -3.59 -25.08
N ARG A 195 -9.15 -4.84 -25.13
CA ARG A 195 -8.36 -6.03 -24.71
C ARG A 195 -6.96 -6.10 -25.34
N PRO A 196 -6.76 -5.85 -26.66
CA PRO A 196 -5.43 -5.90 -27.24
C PRO A 196 -4.47 -4.86 -26.63
N VAL A 197 -4.99 -3.69 -26.23
CA VAL A 197 -4.20 -2.60 -25.66
C VAL A 197 -3.87 -2.90 -24.19
N SER A 198 -4.85 -3.33 -23.40
CA SER A 198 -4.61 -3.68 -21.99
C SER A 198 -3.65 -4.85 -21.84
N GLN A 199 -3.67 -5.82 -22.76
CA GLN A 199 -2.68 -6.91 -22.80
C GLN A 199 -1.26 -6.42 -23.07
N LYS A 200 -1.07 -5.45 -23.98
CA LYS A 200 0.25 -4.83 -24.22
C LYS A 200 0.73 -4.01 -23.03
N LEU A 201 -0.17 -3.25 -22.40
CA LEU A 201 0.16 -2.40 -21.25
C LEU A 201 0.38 -3.20 -19.96
N GLY A 202 -0.25 -4.38 -19.83
CA GLY A 202 -0.18 -5.21 -18.62
C GLY A 202 -1.05 -4.70 -17.45
N PHE A 203 -1.94 -3.74 -17.70
CA PHE A 203 -2.85 -3.19 -16.71
C PHE A 203 -4.20 -2.74 -17.31
N ASN A 204 -5.19 -2.56 -16.45
CA ASN A 204 -6.50 -2.02 -16.80
C ASN A 204 -7.12 -1.27 -15.60
N PHE A 205 -8.22 -0.58 -15.84
CA PHE A 205 -8.93 0.21 -14.85
C PHE A 205 -10.43 -0.05 -14.88
N THR A 206 -11.09 0.14 -13.75
CA THR A 206 -12.55 0.30 -13.67
C THR A 206 -12.87 1.62 -12.99
N GLU A 207 -13.98 2.22 -13.38
CA GLU A 207 -14.58 3.32 -12.62
C GLU A 207 -14.95 2.85 -11.21
N GLY A 208 -14.80 3.77 -10.25
CA GLY A 208 -15.14 3.54 -8.86
C GLY A 208 -14.10 2.73 -8.11
N ASP A 209 -14.32 2.63 -6.82
CA ASP A 209 -13.38 2.10 -5.83
C ASP A 209 -14.01 1.01 -4.94
N ALA A 210 -15.26 0.65 -5.21
CA ALA A 210 -16.08 -0.23 -4.36
C ALA A 210 -15.47 -1.62 -4.16
N THR A 211 -14.72 -2.10 -5.15
CA THR A 211 -14.01 -3.38 -5.16
C THR A 211 -12.56 -3.27 -4.69
N GLY A 212 -12.03 -2.05 -4.57
CA GLY A 212 -10.64 -1.82 -4.20
C GLY A 212 -10.39 -1.69 -2.71
N PHE A 213 -9.14 -1.40 -2.37
CA PHE A 213 -8.70 -1.21 -0.99
C PHE A 213 -9.57 -0.17 -0.26
N ARG A 214 -10.10 -0.58 0.90
CA ARG A 214 -10.94 0.24 1.76
C ARG A 214 -10.12 0.82 2.91
N SER A 215 -10.07 2.14 2.99
CA SER A 215 -9.60 2.87 4.17
C SER A 215 -10.82 3.33 4.98
N SER A 216 -10.67 3.36 6.31
CA SER A 216 -11.66 3.97 7.21
C SER A 216 -11.20 5.33 7.70
N VAL A 217 -12.15 6.13 8.22
CA VAL A 217 -11.81 7.42 8.84
C VAL A 217 -10.92 7.22 10.06
N GLU A 218 -11.15 6.17 10.85
CA GLU A 218 -10.35 5.80 12.02
C GLU A 218 -8.90 5.47 11.64
N MET A 219 -8.65 4.86 10.48
CA MET A 219 -7.29 4.63 9.97
C MET A 219 -6.57 5.96 9.71
N SER A 220 -7.27 6.94 9.12
CA SER A 220 -6.72 8.28 8.88
C SER A 220 -6.46 9.03 10.19
N ILE A 221 -7.39 8.99 11.14
CA ILE A 221 -7.22 9.60 12.47
C ILE A 221 -6.01 9.00 13.20
N LEU A 222 -5.86 7.67 13.18
CA LEU A 222 -4.71 6.99 13.76
C LEU A 222 -3.40 7.45 13.09
N ALA A 223 -3.38 7.53 11.75
CA ALA A 223 -2.20 7.96 11.03
C ALA A 223 -1.80 9.40 11.38
N ASP A 224 -2.75 10.32 11.36
CA ASP A 224 -2.52 11.73 11.70
C ASP A 224 -2.08 11.89 13.18
N LYS A 225 -2.63 11.09 14.09
CA LYS A 225 -2.18 11.02 15.49
C LYS A 225 -0.74 10.52 15.62
N TYR A 226 -0.38 9.47 14.87
CA TYR A 226 0.97 8.93 14.90
C TYR A 226 1.99 9.94 14.31
N VAL A 227 1.62 10.63 13.22
CA VAL A 227 2.40 11.74 12.64
C VAL A 227 2.62 12.87 13.66
N TYR A 228 1.58 13.25 14.39
CA TYR A 228 1.65 14.27 15.42
C TYR A 228 2.64 13.86 16.53
N ASN A 229 2.54 12.64 17.04
CA ASN A 229 3.45 12.13 18.08
C ASN A 229 4.91 12.12 17.61
N ILE A 230 5.17 11.64 16.39
CA ILE A 230 6.52 11.66 15.79
C ILE A 230 7.07 13.08 15.71
N SER A 231 6.23 14.04 15.31
CA SER A 231 6.65 15.44 15.15
C SER A 231 6.91 16.12 16.50
N LYS A 232 6.10 15.82 17.50
CA LYS A 232 6.30 16.30 18.88
C LYS A 232 7.63 15.83 19.45
N ASP A 233 7.95 14.55 19.25
CA ASP A 233 9.18 13.95 19.76
C ASP A 233 10.43 14.51 19.02
N SER A 234 10.32 14.83 17.73
CA SER A 234 11.45 15.34 16.92
C SER A 234 12.02 16.72 17.30
N SER A 235 11.46 17.38 18.32
CA SER A 235 11.94 18.68 18.81
C SER A 235 13.21 18.61 19.67
N ASP A 236 13.63 17.41 20.08
CA ASP A 236 14.84 17.16 20.87
C ASP A 236 15.51 15.87 20.38
N ASP A 237 16.76 15.97 19.91
CA ASP A 237 17.54 14.85 19.34
C ASP A 237 17.81 13.71 20.35
N THR A 238 17.52 13.93 21.63
CA THR A 238 17.65 12.92 22.70
C THR A 238 16.38 12.12 22.95
N THR A 239 15.26 12.46 22.29
CA THR A 239 13.97 11.80 22.55
C THR A 239 13.88 10.40 21.97
N LYS A 240 13.11 9.56 22.66
CA LYS A 240 12.88 8.16 22.28
C LYS A 240 11.96 8.12 21.05
N PRO A 241 12.28 7.34 19.99
CA PRO A 241 11.45 7.27 18.78
C PRO A 241 10.05 6.72 19.08
N THR A 242 9.00 7.31 18.50
CA THR A 242 7.60 6.88 18.70
C THR A 242 7.36 5.47 18.17
N ARG A 243 6.79 4.59 19.00
CA ARG A 243 6.52 3.17 18.72
C ARG A 243 5.01 2.90 18.69
N LEU A 244 4.54 2.29 17.61
CA LEU A 244 3.16 1.86 17.41
C LEU A 244 3.10 0.34 17.29
N LEU A 245 2.26 -0.31 18.08
CA LEU A 245 2.01 -1.76 17.98
C LEU A 245 0.63 -2.02 17.36
N LEU A 246 0.56 -2.93 16.38
CA LEU A 246 -0.69 -3.31 15.71
C LEU A 246 -1.20 -4.64 16.27
N ALA A 247 -2.32 -4.63 16.97
CA ALA A 247 -2.91 -5.82 17.60
C ALA A 247 -4.30 -6.13 17.03
N GLY A 248 -4.68 -7.39 17.00
CA GLY A 248 -6.02 -7.81 16.55
C GLY A 248 -6.05 -9.26 16.05
N PRO A 249 -7.25 -9.86 15.91
CA PRO A 249 -7.38 -11.24 15.49
C PRO A 249 -6.91 -11.48 14.05
N LYS A 250 -6.76 -12.76 13.71
CA LYS A 250 -6.46 -13.18 12.33
C LYS A 250 -7.51 -12.61 11.36
N SER A 251 -7.06 -12.19 10.18
CA SER A 251 -7.92 -11.64 9.12
C SER A 251 -8.65 -10.34 9.47
N ALA A 252 -8.27 -9.64 10.55
CA ALA A 252 -8.87 -8.34 10.90
C ALA A 252 -8.37 -7.16 10.06
N GLY A 253 -7.33 -7.34 9.23
CA GLY A 253 -6.76 -6.28 8.39
C GLY A 253 -5.48 -5.62 8.93
N LYS A 254 -4.75 -6.26 9.85
CA LYS A 254 -3.48 -5.73 10.40
C LYS A 254 -2.45 -5.38 9.32
N SER A 255 -2.16 -6.30 8.39
CA SER A 255 -1.21 -6.05 7.29
C SER A 255 -1.68 -4.92 6.35
N SER A 256 -3.00 -4.78 6.16
CA SER A 256 -3.59 -3.67 5.41
C SER A 256 -3.39 -2.34 6.13
N LEU A 257 -3.59 -2.31 7.45
CA LEU A 257 -3.35 -1.15 8.29
C LEU A 257 -1.86 -0.77 8.30
N LEU A 258 -0.96 -1.75 8.41
CA LEU A 258 0.49 -1.54 8.35
C LEU A 258 0.89 -0.84 7.05
N ARG A 259 0.49 -1.39 5.89
CA ARG A 259 0.79 -0.81 4.59
C ARG A 259 0.20 0.60 4.45
N PHE A 260 -1.04 0.81 4.90
CA PHE A 260 -1.67 2.12 4.90
C PHE A 260 -0.89 3.14 5.74
N LEU A 261 -0.52 2.80 6.97
CA LEU A 261 0.22 3.69 7.87
C LEU A 261 1.60 4.02 7.30
N VAL A 262 2.35 3.01 6.86
CA VAL A 262 3.66 3.22 6.22
C VAL A 262 3.55 4.18 5.05
N ASN A 263 2.62 3.94 4.14
CA ASN A 263 2.39 4.78 2.97
C ASN A 263 2.02 6.22 3.33
N ARG A 264 1.11 6.39 4.29
CA ARG A 264 0.62 7.67 4.76
C ARG A 264 1.73 8.50 5.39
N LEU A 265 2.51 7.89 6.26
CA LEU A 265 3.68 8.52 6.89
C LEU A 265 4.74 8.91 5.86
N LEU A 266 5.06 7.99 4.93
CA LEU A 266 6.11 8.23 3.94
C LEU A 266 5.79 9.38 2.98
N THR A 267 4.51 9.66 2.74
CA THR A 267 4.07 10.69 1.79
C THR A 267 3.62 11.99 2.47
N GLN A 268 3.15 11.96 3.71
CA GLN A 268 2.84 13.19 4.47
C GLN A 268 4.11 13.93 4.93
N PHE A 269 5.19 13.22 5.28
CA PHE A 269 6.44 13.87 5.66
C PHE A 269 7.34 14.27 4.48
N SER A 270 6.92 14.07 3.23
CA SER A 270 7.73 14.41 2.04
C SER A 270 8.08 15.89 1.92
N ASN A 271 7.43 16.77 2.68
CA ASN A 271 7.77 18.19 2.79
C ASN A 271 9.05 18.48 3.61
N ARG A 272 9.68 17.46 4.21
CA ARG A 272 10.92 17.63 4.98
C ARG A 272 12.14 17.40 4.09
N ARG A 273 13.24 18.10 4.38
CA ARG A 273 14.54 17.99 3.66
C ARG A 273 15.09 16.57 3.58
N ILE A 274 14.63 15.67 4.44
CA ILE A 274 15.00 14.25 4.46
C ILE A 274 13.69 13.45 4.42
N PRO A 275 13.52 12.53 3.44
CA PRO A 275 12.33 11.68 3.39
C PRO A 275 12.27 10.81 4.65
N PRO A 276 11.07 10.63 5.23
CA PRO A 276 10.87 9.79 6.41
C PRO A 276 11.37 8.36 6.17
N ARG A 277 11.97 7.75 7.19
CA ARG A 277 12.26 6.32 7.27
C ARG A 277 11.43 5.72 8.39
N ILE A 278 10.87 4.54 8.19
CA ILE A 278 10.04 3.85 9.18
C ILE A 278 10.65 2.48 9.43
N ALA A 279 10.86 2.13 10.69
CA ALA A 279 11.20 0.77 11.07
C ALA A 279 9.92 -0.06 11.19
N VAL A 280 9.96 -1.28 10.69
CA VAL A 280 8.95 -2.30 10.92
C VAL A 280 9.61 -3.48 11.62
N LEU A 281 9.14 -3.79 12.82
CA LEU A 281 9.42 -5.05 13.51
C LEU A 281 8.26 -6.00 13.21
N ASP A 282 8.54 -7.07 12.47
CA ASP A 282 7.54 -8.08 12.13
C ASP A 282 7.66 -9.30 13.02
N CYS A 283 6.65 -9.49 13.87
CA CYS A 283 6.57 -10.58 14.83
C CYS A 283 5.68 -11.73 14.33
N ASP A 284 5.05 -11.62 13.15
CA ASP A 284 4.18 -12.67 12.59
C ASP A 284 4.98 -13.66 11.74
N VAL A 285 5.39 -14.77 12.36
CA VAL A 285 6.11 -15.86 11.68
C VAL A 285 5.23 -16.63 10.67
N GLY A 286 3.91 -16.51 10.77
CA GLY A 286 2.97 -17.24 9.91
C GLY A 286 2.82 -16.57 8.55
N GLN A 287 2.62 -15.25 8.54
CA GLN A 287 2.46 -14.44 7.33
C GLN A 287 3.22 -13.10 7.45
N PRO A 288 4.56 -13.14 7.49
CA PRO A 288 5.36 -11.93 7.55
C PRO A 288 5.20 -11.07 6.28
N GLU A 289 5.42 -9.77 6.43
CA GLU A 289 5.24 -8.77 5.39
C GLU A 289 6.45 -8.67 4.46
N PHE A 290 7.68 -8.71 4.99
CA PHE A 290 8.92 -8.40 4.24
C PHE A 290 9.93 -9.55 4.17
N THR A 291 9.57 -10.73 4.63
CA THR A 291 10.47 -11.90 4.66
C THR A 291 9.69 -13.17 4.34
N PRO A 292 10.35 -14.29 4.02
CA PRO A 292 9.70 -15.59 4.00
C PRO A 292 9.06 -15.97 5.34
N CYS A 293 8.14 -16.93 5.33
CA CYS A 293 7.52 -17.44 6.55
C CYS A 293 8.54 -18.08 7.50
N GLY A 294 8.21 -18.09 8.78
CA GLY A 294 9.10 -18.56 9.85
C GLY A 294 10.15 -17.54 10.30
N MET A 295 10.06 -16.30 9.84
CA MET A 295 10.99 -15.23 10.18
C MET A 295 10.39 -14.25 11.19
N VAL A 296 11.21 -13.78 12.12
CA VAL A 296 11.02 -12.50 12.82
C VAL A 296 12.02 -11.53 12.21
N SER A 297 11.61 -10.30 11.87
CA SER A 297 12.49 -9.39 11.13
C SER A 297 12.34 -7.92 11.52
N LEU A 298 13.41 -7.17 11.29
CA LEU A 298 13.48 -5.71 11.38
C LEU A 298 13.82 -5.16 10.00
N THR A 299 12.93 -4.35 9.46
CA THR A 299 13.06 -3.78 8.12
C THR A 299 12.88 -2.27 8.15
N ILE A 300 13.75 -1.53 7.48
CA ILE A 300 13.58 -0.08 7.26
C ILE A 300 12.91 0.15 5.92
N ILE A 301 11.79 0.88 5.93
CA ILE A 301 11.06 1.28 4.75
C ILE A 301 11.29 2.77 4.48
N SER A 302 11.62 3.08 3.23
CA SER A 302 11.87 4.46 2.77
C SER A 302 11.10 4.81 1.49
N ARG A 303 10.27 3.90 0.97
CA ARG A 303 9.41 4.12 -0.19
C ARG A 303 8.03 3.53 0.06
N PRO A 304 6.94 4.16 -0.45
CA PRO A 304 5.61 3.60 -0.35
C PRO A 304 5.52 2.18 -0.94
N ILE A 305 4.61 1.39 -0.37
CA ILE A 305 4.34 -0.01 -0.65
C ILE A 305 2.94 -0.13 -1.27
N PHE A 306 2.88 -0.47 -2.55
CA PHE A 306 1.65 -0.60 -3.32
C PHE A 306 1.41 -2.02 -3.80
N GLY A 307 1.59 -2.99 -2.92
CA GLY A 307 1.40 -4.39 -3.25
C GLY A 307 1.34 -5.28 -2.01
N PRO A 308 1.14 -6.59 -2.21
CA PRO A 308 1.25 -7.59 -1.14
C PRO A 308 2.69 -8.06 -0.87
N PRO A 309 2.94 -8.83 0.21
CA PRO A 309 4.26 -9.25 0.66
C PRO A 309 5.21 -9.76 -0.44
N PHE A 310 4.74 -10.68 -1.29
CA PHE A 310 5.57 -11.26 -2.36
C PHE A 310 6.05 -10.25 -3.42
N THR A 311 5.49 -9.04 -3.45
CA THR A 311 5.92 -7.98 -4.41
C THR A 311 7.04 -7.10 -3.85
N HIS A 312 7.28 -7.09 -2.54
CA HIS A 312 8.25 -6.18 -1.92
C HIS A 312 9.70 -6.52 -2.29
N HIS A 313 9.99 -7.81 -2.48
CA HIS A 313 11.30 -8.29 -2.93
C HIS A 313 11.58 -7.94 -4.39
N VAL A 314 10.52 -7.89 -5.21
CA VAL A 314 10.58 -7.53 -6.63
C VAL A 314 10.96 -6.05 -6.80
N THR A 315 10.46 -5.16 -5.93
CA THR A 315 10.71 -3.71 -6.03
C THR A 315 11.96 -3.24 -5.29
N LYS A 316 12.54 -4.07 -4.40
CA LYS A 316 13.64 -3.70 -3.49
C LYS A 316 13.36 -2.37 -2.75
N SER A 317 12.10 -2.14 -2.39
CA SER A 317 11.64 -0.89 -1.74
C SER A 317 11.90 -0.85 -0.23
N HIS A 318 12.57 -1.87 0.31
CA HIS A 318 12.81 -2.06 1.74
C HIS A 318 14.27 -2.44 1.99
N ASN A 319 14.79 -2.07 3.16
CA ASN A 319 16.13 -2.42 3.62
C ASN A 319 16.02 -3.34 4.86
N LEU A 320 16.25 -4.63 4.66
CA LEU A 320 16.22 -5.63 5.73
C LEU A 320 17.47 -5.48 6.61
N ILE A 321 17.28 -5.12 7.88
CA ILE A 321 18.38 -4.86 8.82
C ILE A 321 18.78 -6.13 9.57
N CYS A 322 17.77 -6.87 10.05
CA CYS A 322 17.99 -8.07 10.86
C CYS A 322 16.83 -9.03 10.64
N GLN A 323 17.12 -10.33 10.58
CA GLN A 323 16.10 -11.39 10.59
C GLN A 323 16.58 -12.59 11.39
N CYS A 324 15.65 -13.30 12.01
CA CYS A 324 15.88 -14.54 12.76
C CYS A 324 14.92 -15.61 12.25
N PHE A 325 15.46 -16.73 11.77
CA PHE A 325 14.64 -17.87 11.38
C PHE A 325 14.25 -18.68 12.62
N VAL A 326 12.95 -18.69 12.93
CA VAL A 326 12.38 -19.39 14.08
C VAL A 326 12.31 -20.90 13.86
N GLY A 327 12.37 -21.35 12.59
CA GLY A 327 12.29 -22.77 12.23
C GLY A 327 10.87 -23.30 12.01
N THR A 328 9.85 -22.49 12.30
CA THR A 328 8.44 -22.87 12.20
C THR A 328 7.56 -21.68 11.86
N VAL A 329 6.40 -21.96 11.26
CA VAL A 329 5.35 -20.97 10.93
C VAL A 329 4.35 -20.76 12.08
N THR A 330 4.58 -21.40 13.23
CA THR A 330 3.74 -21.26 14.42
C THR A 330 4.60 -21.15 15.69
N PRO A 331 4.45 -20.08 16.50
CA PRO A 331 5.29 -19.90 17.69
C PRO A 331 5.01 -20.95 18.79
N SER A 332 3.93 -21.72 18.69
CA SER A 332 3.58 -22.77 19.67
C SER A 332 4.56 -23.92 19.77
N GLU A 333 5.34 -24.21 18.71
CA GLU A 333 6.28 -25.34 18.74
C GLU A 333 7.47 -25.07 19.66
N ASN A 334 7.94 -23.82 19.73
CA ASN A 334 8.97 -23.41 20.68
C ASN A 334 8.83 -21.93 21.07
N PRO A 335 7.90 -21.60 22.00
CA PRO A 335 7.62 -20.22 22.35
C PRO A 335 8.83 -19.50 22.96
N ASN A 336 9.65 -20.22 23.73
CA ASN A 336 10.88 -19.67 24.31
C ASN A 336 11.88 -19.25 23.23
N PHE A 337 12.06 -20.07 22.17
CA PHE A 337 12.94 -19.73 21.07
C PHE A 337 12.39 -18.57 20.23
N TYR A 338 11.07 -18.53 19.99
CA TYR A 338 10.42 -17.40 19.34
C TYR A 338 10.68 -16.08 20.09
N LEU A 339 10.53 -16.05 21.42
CA LEU A 339 10.81 -14.86 22.23
C LEU A 339 12.29 -14.46 22.17
N LYS A 340 13.23 -15.42 22.17
CA LYS A 340 14.66 -15.13 21.98
C LYS A 340 14.96 -14.52 20.61
N CYS A 341 14.34 -15.02 19.54
CA CYS A 341 14.45 -14.41 18.21
C CYS A 341 13.89 -12.98 18.20
N LEU A 342 12.76 -12.75 18.86
CA LEU A 342 12.17 -11.42 18.99
C LEU A 342 13.08 -10.44 19.74
N GLU A 343 13.63 -10.86 20.88
CA GLU A 343 14.62 -10.08 21.64
C GLU A 343 15.83 -9.74 20.77
N TYR A 344 16.41 -10.74 20.08
CA TYR A 344 17.55 -10.56 19.19
C TYR A 344 17.28 -9.51 18.09
N VAL A 345 16.15 -9.61 17.40
CA VAL A 345 15.78 -8.68 16.33
C VAL A 345 15.44 -7.29 16.89
N TYR A 346 14.80 -7.21 18.05
CA TYR A 346 14.52 -5.92 18.70
C TYR A 346 15.80 -5.23 19.19
N GLN A 347 16.80 -5.97 19.66
CA GLN A 347 18.12 -5.40 19.98
C GLN A 347 18.76 -4.74 18.75
N ALA A 348 18.59 -5.30 17.55
CA ALA A 348 19.07 -4.66 16.33
C ALA A 348 18.42 -3.29 16.09
N TYR A 349 17.15 -3.10 16.47
CA TYR A 349 16.47 -1.79 16.41
C TYR A 349 17.04 -0.80 17.43
N LEU A 350 17.31 -1.26 18.66
CA LEU A 350 17.90 -0.42 19.70
C LEU A 350 19.32 0.02 19.33
N ASN A 351 20.05 -0.80 18.59
CA ASN A 351 21.40 -0.51 18.10
C ASN A 351 21.45 0.36 16.84
N LEU A 352 20.32 0.76 16.27
CA LEU A 352 20.30 1.69 15.14
C LEU A 352 20.85 3.08 15.54
N PRO A 353 21.55 3.78 14.63
CA PRO A 353 22.03 5.14 14.90
C PRO A 353 20.90 6.11 15.27
N THR A 354 21.21 7.07 16.14
CA THR A 354 20.31 8.17 16.50
C THR A 354 20.40 9.31 15.46
N PRO A 355 19.26 9.97 15.12
CA PRO A 355 17.91 9.65 15.56
C PRO A 355 17.38 8.37 14.89
N ARG A 356 16.78 7.50 15.71
CA ARG A 356 16.18 6.24 15.25
C ARG A 356 14.86 6.52 14.54
N PRO A 357 14.54 5.78 13.46
CA PRO A 357 13.24 5.94 12.79
C PRO A 357 12.08 5.53 13.71
N PRO A 358 10.89 6.12 13.58
CA PRO A 358 9.67 5.62 14.22
C PRO A 358 9.46 4.14 13.91
N LEU A 359 8.90 3.39 14.87
CA LEU A 359 8.74 1.94 14.77
C LEU A 359 7.26 1.55 14.73
N ILE A 360 6.92 0.70 13.76
CA ILE A 360 5.66 -0.05 13.73
C ILE A 360 5.96 -1.52 14.06
N VAL A 361 5.27 -2.07 15.04
CA VAL A 361 5.37 -3.48 15.44
C VAL A 361 4.15 -4.23 14.91
N ASN A 362 4.36 -5.15 13.97
CA ASN A 362 3.33 -6.04 13.46
C ASN A 362 3.25 -7.29 14.33
N THR A 363 2.09 -7.60 14.90
CA THR A 363 1.92 -8.80 15.74
C THR A 363 1.19 -9.92 15.00
N MET A 364 1.36 -11.14 15.49
CA MET A 364 0.57 -12.28 15.06
C MET A 364 -0.94 -12.09 15.32
N GLY A 365 -1.77 -12.85 14.61
CA GLY A 365 -3.23 -12.86 14.79
C GLY A 365 -3.76 -13.75 15.92
N TRP A 366 -2.93 -14.20 16.84
CA TRP A 366 -3.34 -15.06 17.95
C TRP A 366 -3.71 -14.21 19.17
N THR A 367 -4.95 -14.32 19.63
CA THR A 367 -5.52 -13.40 20.62
C THR A 367 -6.00 -14.08 21.90
N GLN A 368 -5.72 -15.38 22.05
CA GLN A 368 -6.16 -16.21 23.16
C GLN A 368 -5.06 -17.17 23.61
N GLY A 369 -5.14 -17.64 24.86
CA GLY A 369 -4.21 -18.60 25.43
C GLY A 369 -2.75 -18.19 25.27
N LEU A 370 -1.93 -19.09 24.73
CA LEU A 370 -0.51 -18.82 24.44
C LEU A 370 -0.30 -17.56 23.58
N GLY A 371 -1.15 -17.32 22.58
CA GLY A 371 -1.03 -16.15 21.72
C GLY A 371 -1.17 -14.84 22.48
N MET A 372 -2.08 -14.81 23.45
CA MET A 372 -2.24 -13.65 24.32
C MET A 372 -1.00 -13.44 25.20
N ALA A 373 -0.47 -14.51 25.81
CA ALA A 373 0.75 -14.41 26.61
C ALA A 373 1.94 -13.87 25.79
N LEU A 374 2.11 -14.34 24.55
CA LEU A 374 3.17 -13.86 23.66
C LEU A 374 2.96 -12.42 23.17
N LEU A 375 1.71 -12.01 22.93
CA LEU A 375 1.39 -10.61 22.62
C LEU A 375 1.74 -9.68 23.78
N VAL A 376 1.47 -10.11 25.02
CA VAL A 376 1.85 -9.36 26.22
C VAL A 376 3.37 -9.23 26.32
N GLU A 377 4.14 -10.31 26.09
CA GLU A 377 5.61 -10.21 26.05
C GLU A 377 6.10 -9.23 24.97
N GLN A 378 5.45 -9.18 23.79
CA GLN A 378 5.77 -8.18 22.77
C GLN A 378 5.54 -6.75 23.25
N ILE A 379 4.43 -6.48 23.95
CA ILE A 379 4.13 -5.16 24.54
C ILE A 379 5.19 -4.80 25.59
N VAL A 380 5.54 -5.74 26.46
CA VAL A 380 6.53 -5.53 27.52
C VAL A 380 7.93 -5.27 26.96
N LEU A 381 8.33 -6.04 25.94
CA LEU A 381 9.62 -5.88 25.28
C LEU A 381 9.71 -4.55 24.52
N THR A 382 8.69 -4.24 23.70
CA THR A 382 8.75 -3.09 22.79
C THR A 382 8.34 -1.78 23.44
N LYS A 383 7.60 -1.84 24.56
CA LYS A 383 7.05 -0.70 25.31
C LYS A 383 6.45 0.34 24.36
N PRO A 384 5.38 0.01 23.61
CA PRO A 384 4.81 0.92 22.62
C PRO A 384 4.36 2.23 23.28
N ASP A 385 4.22 3.29 22.48
CA ASP A 385 3.60 4.54 22.91
C ASP A 385 2.12 4.55 22.51
N LEU A 386 1.77 3.81 21.46
CA LEU A 386 0.40 3.61 20.98
C LEU A 386 0.17 2.14 20.61
N VAL A 387 -1.01 1.61 20.95
CA VAL A 387 -1.50 0.30 20.51
C VAL A 387 -2.72 0.51 19.62
N ALA A 388 -2.58 0.24 18.33
CA ALA A 388 -3.71 0.18 17.40
C ALA A 388 -4.34 -1.20 17.47
N GLN A 389 -5.48 -1.30 18.15
CA GLN A 389 -6.19 -2.55 18.37
C GLN A 389 -7.39 -2.65 17.42
N ILE A 390 -7.29 -3.54 16.44
CA ILE A 390 -8.37 -3.81 15.51
C ILE A 390 -9.37 -4.77 16.14
N GLN A 391 -10.65 -4.39 16.15
CA GLN A 391 -11.76 -5.21 16.60
C GLN A 391 -12.67 -5.59 15.44
N LEU A 392 -13.01 -6.87 15.35
CA LEU A 392 -14.03 -7.38 14.45
C LEU A 392 -15.42 -6.99 14.97
N ASN A 393 -16.28 -6.54 14.08
CA ASN A 393 -17.70 -6.34 14.34
C ASN A 393 -18.35 -7.68 14.74
N PRO A 394 -19.40 -7.68 15.59
CA PRO A 394 -20.06 -8.91 16.04
C PRO A 394 -20.57 -9.83 14.91
N LYS A 395 -20.84 -9.27 13.73
CA LYS A 395 -21.29 -9.99 12.53
C LYS A 395 -20.15 -10.64 11.72
N GLN A 396 -18.90 -10.26 11.97
CA GLN A 396 -17.74 -10.81 11.26
C GLN A 396 -17.33 -12.17 11.85
N PHE A 397 -16.87 -13.06 10.97
CA PHE A 397 -16.32 -14.34 11.41
C PHE A 397 -15.09 -14.13 12.28
N GLY A 398 -15.01 -14.83 13.41
CA GLY A 398 -13.91 -14.67 14.35
C GLY A 398 -14.09 -13.54 15.37
N ALA A 399 -15.23 -12.83 15.42
CA ALA A 399 -15.44 -11.77 16.40
C ALA A 399 -15.30 -12.20 17.88
N ARG A 400 -15.55 -13.48 18.18
CA ARG A 400 -15.27 -14.08 19.51
C ARG A 400 -13.79 -14.12 19.88
N GLN A 401 -12.90 -13.91 18.91
CA GLN A 401 -11.45 -13.84 19.07
C GLN A 401 -10.98 -12.39 19.22
N ASN A 402 -11.89 -11.41 19.36
CA ASN A 402 -11.48 -10.05 19.69
C ASN A 402 -10.69 -10.04 21.01
N LEU A 403 -9.65 -9.21 21.02
CA LEU A 403 -8.85 -8.96 22.21
C LEU A 403 -9.69 -8.17 23.24
N PRO A 404 -9.47 -8.38 24.54
CA PRO A 404 -9.86 -7.39 25.53
C PRO A 404 -9.13 -6.06 25.23
N ILE A 405 -9.61 -4.95 25.78
CA ILE A 405 -8.93 -3.66 25.61
C ILE A 405 -7.54 -3.79 26.24
N LEU A 406 -6.48 -3.57 25.47
CA LEU A 406 -5.09 -3.76 25.92
C LEU A 406 -4.60 -2.56 26.76
N ASP A 407 -5.40 -2.07 27.70
CA ASP A 407 -5.03 -0.97 28.58
C ASP A 407 -4.21 -1.45 29.80
N ALA A 408 -3.63 -0.50 30.53
CA ALA A 408 -2.77 -0.82 31.68
C ALA A 408 -3.48 -1.66 32.76
N PRO A 409 -4.72 -1.34 33.20
CA PRO A 409 -5.43 -2.18 34.18
C PRO A 409 -5.64 -3.61 33.69
N THR A 410 -6.07 -3.79 32.44
CA THR A 410 -6.34 -5.09 31.86
C THR A 410 -5.06 -5.92 31.75
N LEU A 411 -3.97 -5.34 31.26
CA LEU A 411 -2.68 -6.03 31.14
C LEU A 411 -2.07 -6.42 32.50
N ARG A 412 -2.19 -5.56 33.52
CA ARG A 412 -1.71 -5.86 34.88
C ARG A 412 -2.46 -7.00 35.57
N SER A 413 -3.71 -7.25 35.17
CA SER A 413 -4.49 -8.39 35.66
C SER A 413 -4.16 -9.72 34.97
N MET A 414 -3.36 -9.70 33.91
CA MET A 414 -2.99 -10.89 33.16
C MET A 414 -1.72 -11.53 33.71
N HIS A 415 -1.48 -12.77 33.30
CA HIS A 415 -0.20 -13.44 33.47
C HIS A 415 0.57 -13.40 32.16
N GLY A 416 1.85 -13.00 32.23
CA GLY A 416 2.75 -13.08 31.09
C GLY A 416 3.18 -14.51 30.79
N TRP A 417 4.09 -14.67 29.84
CA TRP A 417 4.69 -15.95 29.54
C TRP A 417 5.44 -16.52 30.76
N ASN A 418 5.37 -17.83 30.98
CA ASN A 418 5.92 -18.51 32.18
C ASN A 418 5.45 -17.89 33.51
N SER A 419 4.18 -17.46 33.58
CA SER A 419 3.56 -16.88 34.79
C SER A 419 4.29 -15.62 35.31
N ARG A 420 4.89 -14.84 34.41
CA ARG A 420 5.45 -13.53 34.74
C ARG A 420 4.38 -12.66 35.40
N ASP A 421 4.71 -12.10 36.57
CA ASP A 421 3.89 -11.11 37.25
C ASP A 421 3.98 -9.76 36.52
N LEU A 422 2.83 -9.21 36.16
CA LEU A 422 2.69 -7.96 35.42
C LEU A 422 2.08 -6.85 36.28
N SER A 423 1.74 -7.12 37.54
CA SER A 423 1.03 -6.20 38.42
C SER A 423 1.76 -4.86 38.60
N THR A 424 3.09 -4.88 38.52
CA THR A 424 3.97 -3.71 38.65
C THR A 424 4.54 -3.21 37.32
N GLU A 425 4.25 -3.87 36.20
CA GLU A 425 4.81 -3.50 34.89
C GLU A 425 4.23 -2.14 34.42
N PRO A 426 5.09 -1.21 33.96
CA PRO A 426 4.64 0.08 33.45
C PRO A 426 4.11 -0.04 32.02
N PHE A 427 2.79 0.05 31.87
CA PHE A 427 2.10 0.19 30.60
C PHE A 427 1.67 1.64 30.42
N ASN A 428 2.45 2.40 29.64
CA ASN A 428 2.22 3.84 29.42
C ASN A 428 1.64 4.15 28.04
N HIS A 429 1.34 3.12 27.23
CA HIS A 429 0.77 3.29 25.91
C HIS A 429 -0.69 3.72 25.98
N GLU A 430 -1.10 4.49 24.99
CA GLU A 430 -2.51 4.69 24.69
C GLU A 430 -3.04 3.55 23.84
N VAL A 431 -4.32 3.18 24.00
CA VAL A 431 -5.00 2.20 23.15
C VAL A 431 -5.95 2.91 22.20
N PHE A 432 -5.77 2.71 20.90
CA PHE A 432 -6.66 3.20 19.86
C PHE A 432 -7.43 2.03 19.25
N ILE A 433 -8.74 1.99 19.46
CA ILE A 433 -9.61 0.93 18.93
C ILE A 433 -10.03 1.27 17.49
N LEU A 434 -9.82 0.33 16.55
CA LEU A 434 -10.26 0.46 15.17
C LEU A 434 -11.28 -0.63 14.83
N PRO A 435 -12.44 -0.30 14.23
CA PRO A 435 -13.31 -1.30 13.66
C PRO A 435 -12.66 -1.92 12.42
N SER A 436 -12.74 -3.24 12.29
CA SER A 436 -12.28 -3.94 11.10
C SER A 436 -13.15 -3.63 9.88
N VAL A 437 -12.51 -3.09 8.84
CA VAL A 437 -13.12 -2.91 7.50
C VAL A 437 -12.98 -4.15 6.61
N ALA A 438 -12.47 -5.27 7.14
CA ALA A 438 -12.38 -6.52 6.40
C ALA A 438 -13.80 -7.01 6.00
N HIS A 439 -13.90 -7.68 4.84
CA HIS A 439 -15.19 -8.13 4.31
C HIS A 439 -16.00 -8.99 5.29
N LEU A 440 -17.33 -8.85 5.21
CA LEU A 440 -18.28 -9.71 5.92
C LEU A 440 -18.23 -11.13 5.32
N ALA A 441 -18.51 -12.15 6.14
CA ALA A 441 -18.49 -13.55 5.72
C ALA A 441 -19.48 -13.91 4.58
N THR A 442 -20.39 -12.99 4.25
CA THR A 442 -21.38 -13.09 3.17
C THR A 442 -20.87 -12.57 1.81
N ASP A 443 -19.82 -11.75 1.79
CA ASP A 443 -19.20 -11.19 0.56
C ASP A 443 -18.23 -12.20 -0.08
N ARG A 444 -18.59 -13.49 -0.13
CA ARG A 444 -17.71 -14.58 -0.63
C ARG A 444 -17.42 -14.47 -2.13
N LEU A 445 -16.64 -13.48 -2.54
CA LEU A 445 -15.49 -13.73 -3.39
C LEU A 445 -14.50 -14.45 -2.48
N HIS A 446 -14.67 -15.77 -2.30
CA HIS A 446 -13.63 -16.58 -1.70
C HIS A 446 -12.35 -16.29 -2.48
N SER A 447 -11.39 -15.64 -1.83
CA SER A 447 -10.03 -15.60 -2.36
C SER A 447 -9.68 -17.04 -2.72
N ARG A 448 -9.38 -17.28 -4.00
CA ARG A 448 -8.93 -18.60 -4.48
C ARG A 448 -7.70 -19.10 -3.70
N TYR A 449 -7.04 -18.19 -2.97
CA TYR A 449 -5.78 -18.37 -2.29
C TYR A 449 -5.97 -18.36 -0.77
N GLY A 450 -5.48 -19.41 -0.12
CA GLY A 450 -5.40 -19.52 1.33
C GLY A 450 -4.04 -19.09 1.88
N ALA A 451 -3.88 -19.14 3.20
CA ALA A 451 -2.60 -18.82 3.84
C ALA A 451 -1.39 -19.62 3.30
N PRO A 452 -1.50 -20.93 2.99
CA PRO A 452 -0.42 -21.66 2.33
C PRO A 452 0.00 -21.06 0.99
N ASP A 453 -0.97 -20.72 0.12
CA ASP A 453 -0.69 -20.13 -1.19
C ASP A 453 0.09 -18.79 -1.06
N HIS A 454 -0.23 -17.98 -0.06
CA HIS A 454 0.49 -16.72 0.19
C HIS A 454 1.92 -16.94 0.67
N ARG A 455 2.17 -18.01 1.44
CA ARG A 455 3.53 -18.38 1.87
C ARG A 455 4.35 -18.86 0.68
N ASP A 456 3.77 -19.72 -0.15
CA ASP A 456 4.41 -20.22 -1.37
C ASP A 456 4.77 -19.06 -2.32
N LEU A 457 3.85 -18.12 -2.55
CA LEU A 457 4.11 -16.92 -3.36
C LEU A 457 5.29 -16.11 -2.82
N THR A 458 5.35 -15.89 -1.51
CA THR A 458 6.40 -15.08 -0.88
C THR A 458 7.76 -15.78 -0.98
N LEU A 459 7.79 -17.11 -0.76
CA LEU A 459 9.02 -17.90 -0.89
C LEU A 459 9.52 -17.93 -2.34
N LEU A 460 8.64 -18.19 -3.30
CA LEU A 460 8.99 -18.18 -4.73
C LEU A 460 9.50 -16.82 -5.20
N ALA A 461 8.93 -15.72 -4.69
CA ALA A 461 9.39 -14.38 -5.02
C ALA A 461 10.72 -14.02 -4.35
N TYR A 462 11.03 -14.63 -3.22
CA TYR A 462 12.28 -14.42 -2.47
C TYR A 462 13.47 -15.15 -3.10
N GLU A 463 13.27 -16.38 -3.58
CA GLU A 463 14.32 -17.23 -4.14
C GLU A 463 14.69 -16.93 -5.60
N ALA A 464 13.86 -16.15 -6.30
CA ALA A 464 14.09 -15.85 -7.71
C ALA A 464 15.24 -14.82 -7.87
N PRO A 465 16.36 -15.19 -8.53
CA PRO A 465 17.59 -14.39 -8.59
C PRO A 465 17.48 -13.10 -9.41
#